data_AF-A0A521GWB9-F1
#
_entry.id   AF-A0A521GWB9-F1
#
_cell.length_a   1.000
_cell.length_b   1.000
_cell.length_c   1.000
_cell.angle_alpha   90.00
_cell.angle_beta   90.00
_cell.angle_gamma   90.00
#
_symmetry.space_group_name_H-M   'P 1'
#
loop_
_entity.id
_entity.type
_entity.pdbx_description
1 polymer ?
#
loop_
_entity_poly.entity_id
_entity_poly.type
_entity_poly.pdbx_seq_one_letter_code
_entity_poly.pdbx_strand_id
1 'polypeptide(L)'
;MKDAAGRLVLVVTASHKGAVGFADVFDCHVQRVREGSMPESRIRLTVLPSDKEHLRFLATHLHPAAIELGFTRAREGEPYDLAPISGFVDQNRTAWGIEFIREAQD
;
A
#
# COMPACT_ATOMS: atom_id res chain seq x y z
N MET A 1 18.14 14.49 -12.91
CA MET A 1 17.60 13.12 -13.03
C MET A 1 16.12 13.27 -13.29
N LYS A 2 15.62 12.76 -14.42
CA LYS A 2 14.21 12.88 -14.80
C LYS A 2 13.43 11.84 -14.01
N ASP A 3 12.54 12.30 -13.13
CA ASP A 3 11.56 11.48 -12.44
C ASP A 3 10.74 10.69 -13.47
N ALA A 4 11.07 9.41 -13.63
CA ALA A 4 10.17 8.46 -14.23
C ALA A 4 8.90 8.47 -13.36
N ALA A 5 7.75 8.58 -14.01
CA ALA A 5 6.41 8.72 -13.45
C ALA A 5 6.27 8.10 -12.05
N GLY A 6 5.79 8.89 -11.08
CA GLY A 6 5.72 8.57 -9.65
C GLY A 6 4.88 7.32 -9.34
N ARG A 7 5.46 6.16 -9.62
CA ARG A 7 4.88 4.85 -9.51
C ARG A 7 5.78 3.98 -8.65
N LEU A 8 5.16 3.10 -7.89
CA LEU A 8 5.83 2.19 -6.99
C LEU A 8 5.14 0.83 -7.09
N VAL A 9 5.92 -0.24 -7.24
CA VAL A 9 5.37 -1.61 -7.24
C VAL A 9 6.10 -2.44 -6.21
N LEU A 10 5.35 -2.95 -5.23
CA LEU A 10 5.86 -3.71 -4.10
C LEU A 10 5.30 -5.12 -4.10
N VAL A 11 6.13 -6.09 -3.74
CA VAL A 11 5.67 -7.41 -3.29
C VAL A 11 5.69 -7.40 -1.77
N VAL A 12 4.55 -7.64 -1.14
CA VAL A 12 4.38 -7.60 0.32
C VAL A 12 3.67 -8.85 0.82
N THR A 13 3.79 -9.11 2.13
CA THR A 13 2.80 -9.91 2.86
C THR A 13 1.97 -8.96 3.73
N ALA A 14 0.66 -9.19 3.83
CA ALA A 14 -0.25 -8.28 4.55
C ALA A 14 -0.90 -8.98 5.75
N SER A 15 -1.07 -8.26 6.85
CA SER A 15 -1.85 -8.72 8.02
C SER A 15 -2.85 -7.64 8.41
N HIS A 16 -4.10 -8.03 8.65
CA HIS A 16 -5.11 -7.08 9.14
C HIS A 16 -4.72 -6.60 10.55
N LYS A 17 -4.65 -5.28 10.73
CA LYS A 17 -4.23 -4.66 11.99
C LYS A 17 -5.41 -4.12 12.80
N GLY A 18 -6.50 -3.77 12.13
CA GLY A 18 -7.71 -3.21 12.73
C GLY A 18 -8.36 -2.17 11.82
N ALA A 19 -9.17 -1.29 12.39
CA ALA A 19 -9.83 -0.20 11.67
C ALA A 19 -9.57 1.15 12.37
N VAL A 20 -9.44 2.22 11.58
CA VAL A 20 -9.34 3.60 12.07
C VAL A 20 -10.42 4.44 11.39
N GLY A 21 -11.34 4.97 12.20
CA GLY A 21 -12.57 5.56 11.67
C GLY A 21 -13.36 4.51 10.90
N PHE A 22 -13.53 4.72 9.60
CA PHE A 22 -14.18 3.76 8.71
C PHE A 22 -13.20 2.94 7.86
N ALA A 23 -11.89 3.24 7.89
CA ALA A 23 -10.93 2.56 7.04
C ALA A 23 -10.33 1.32 7.71
N ASP A 24 -10.13 0.26 6.94
CA ASP A 24 -9.36 -0.90 7.38
C ASP A 24 -7.86 -0.63 7.23
N VAL A 25 -7.09 -1.10 8.19
CA VAL A 25 -5.64 -0.92 8.25
C VAL A 25 -4.96 -2.28 8.20
N PHE A 26 -3.99 -2.40 7.32
CA PHE A 26 -3.13 -3.57 7.16
C PHE A 26 -1.68 -3.20 7.45
N ASP A 27 -0.99 -4.08 8.17
CA ASP A 27 0.46 -4.03 8.32
C ASP A 27 1.08 -4.88 7.19
N CYS A 28 1.86 -4.25 6.33
CA CYS A 28 2.45 -4.89 5.16
C CYS A 28 3.96 -4.96 5.30
N HIS A 29 4.52 -6.16 5.21
CA HIS A 29 5.97 -6.38 5.19
C HIS A 29 6.45 -6.46 3.75
N VAL A 30 7.26 -5.49 3.34
CA VAL A 30 7.88 -5.42 2.02
C VAL A 30 8.88 -6.56 1.85
N GLN A 31 8.60 -7.45 0.91
CA GLN A 31 9.47 -8.57 0.54
C GLN A 31 10.41 -8.18 -0.59
N ARG A 32 9.90 -7.42 -1.58
CA ARG A 32 10.66 -7.00 -2.77
C ARG A 32 10.08 -5.71 -3.34
N VAL A 33 10.94 -4.83 -3.83
CA VAL A 33 10.56 -3.66 -4.65
C VAL A 33 10.76 -4.03 -6.11
N ARG A 34 9.73 -3.94 -6.95
CA ARG A 34 9.79 -4.22 -8.39
C ARG A 34 9.96 -2.97 -9.24
N GLU A 35 9.35 -1.88 -8.81
CA GLU A 35 9.42 -0.57 -9.48
C GLU A 35 9.48 0.52 -8.39
N GLY A 36 10.28 1.57 -8.63
CA GLY A 36 10.49 2.66 -7.69
C GLY A 36 11.53 2.35 -6.60
N SER A 37 11.46 3.09 -5.49
CA SER A 37 12.35 2.90 -4.33
C SER A 37 11.53 3.02 -3.05
N MET A 38 11.73 2.06 -2.13
CA MET A 38 11.08 2.02 -0.83
C MET A 38 12.11 1.50 0.19
N PRO A 39 12.79 2.39 0.93
CA PRO A 39 13.75 1.97 1.96
C PRO A 39 13.08 1.33 3.17
N GLU A 40 11.79 1.57 3.40
CA GLU A 40 11.02 0.98 4.48
C GLU A 40 10.75 -0.52 4.23
N SER A 41 11.01 -1.35 5.23
CA SER A 41 10.60 -2.76 5.20
C SER A 41 9.13 -2.96 5.56
N ARG A 42 8.45 -1.93 6.09
CA ARG A 42 7.05 -2.01 6.49
C ARG A 42 6.28 -0.78 6.06
N ILE A 43 5.08 -1.00 5.57
CA ILE A 43 4.13 0.07 5.27
C ILE A 43 2.81 -0.22 5.97
N ARG A 44 2.12 0.86 6.38
CA ARG A 44 0.77 0.76 6.92
C ARG A 44 -0.22 1.12 5.82
N LEU A 45 -0.84 0.10 5.25
CA LEU A 45 -1.82 0.28 4.20
C LEU A 45 -3.18 0.60 4.81
N THR A 46 -3.81 1.66 4.32
CA THR A 46 -5.19 2.04 4.62
C THR A 46 -6.04 1.67 3.42
N VAL A 47 -7.21 1.08 3.65
CA VAL A 47 -8.18 0.78 2.59
C VAL A 47 -9.54 1.32 3.01
N LEU A 48 -10.09 2.21 2.20
CA LEU A 48 -11.38 2.83 2.46
C LEU A 48 -12.55 1.86 2.17
N PRO A 49 -13.70 1.99 2.85
CA PRO A 49 -14.89 1.15 2.60
C PRO A 49 -15.43 1.19 1.18
N SER A 50 -15.15 2.27 0.45
CA SER A 50 -15.53 2.42 -0.95
C SER A 50 -14.82 1.41 -1.85
N ASP A 51 -13.60 0.98 -1.48
CA ASP A 51 -12.76 0.09 -2.27
C ASP A 51 -12.97 -1.38 -1.88
N LYS A 52 -14.23 -1.83 -2.04
CA LYS A 52 -14.69 -3.16 -1.63
C LYS A 52 -13.90 -4.30 -2.27
N GLU A 53 -13.41 -4.11 -3.49
CA GLU A 53 -12.61 -5.11 -4.20
C GLU A 53 -11.24 -5.30 -3.56
N HIS A 54 -10.55 -4.20 -3.22
CA HIS A 54 -9.28 -4.24 -2.50
C HIS A 54 -9.43 -4.88 -1.11
N LEU A 55 -10.49 -4.51 -0.38
CA LEU A 55 -10.79 -5.11 0.93
C LEU A 55 -11.00 -6.62 0.82
N ARG A 56 -11.84 -7.05 -0.13
CA ARG A 56 -12.12 -8.47 -0.33
C ARG A 56 -10.85 -9.23 -0.68
N PHE A 57 -10.04 -8.69 -1.60
CA PHE A 57 -8.80 -9.33 -2.02
C PHE A 57 -7.83 -9.50 -0.85
N LEU A 58 -7.60 -8.44 -0.07
CA LEU A 58 -6.69 -8.49 1.07
C LEU A 58 -7.20 -9.42 2.18
N ALA A 59 -8.51 -9.44 2.43
CA ALA A 59 -9.11 -10.33 3.41
C ALA A 59 -8.94 -11.82 3.06
N THR A 60 -8.86 -12.16 1.77
CA THR A 60 -8.63 -13.55 1.32
C THR A 60 -7.14 -13.89 1.11
N HIS A 61 -6.26 -12.90 1.07
CA HIS A 61 -4.82 -13.06 0.83
C HIS A 61 -3.98 -12.40 1.92
N LEU A 62 -4.24 -12.79 3.17
CA LEU A 62 -3.41 -12.42 4.30
C LEU A 62 -2.13 -13.27 4.37
N HIS A 63 -1.19 -12.84 5.21
CA HIS A 63 0.01 -13.58 5.54
C HIS A 63 -0.33 -15.07 5.80
N PRO A 64 0.41 -16.02 5.19
CA PRO A 64 1.70 -15.85 4.51
C PRO A 64 1.65 -15.54 3.00
N ALA A 65 0.48 -15.25 2.41
CA ALA A 65 0.37 -14.99 0.99
C ALA A 65 1.18 -13.74 0.57
N ALA A 66 1.96 -13.86 -0.51
CA ALA A 66 2.65 -12.75 -1.15
C ALA A 66 1.73 -12.10 -2.20
N ILE A 67 1.57 -10.79 -2.11
CA ILE A 67 0.73 -9.99 -3.00
C ILE A 67 1.56 -8.89 -3.64
N GLU A 68 1.24 -8.55 -4.88
CA GLU A 68 1.84 -7.42 -5.58
C GLU A 68 0.88 -6.23 -5.52
N LEU A 69 1.39 -5.11 -5.02
CA LEU A 69 0.68 -3.84 -4.88
C LEU A 69 1.34 -2.80 -5.80
N GLY A 70 0.55 -2.24 -6.69
CA GLY A 70 0.93 -1.07 -7.48
C GLY A 70 0.39 0.19 -6.86
N PHE A 71 1.21 1.24 -6.85
CA PHE A 71 0.84 2.54 -6.33
C PHE A 71 1.21 3.67 -7.28
N THR A 72 0.41 4.73 -7.22
CA THR A 72 0.71 6.01 -7.86
C THR A 72 0.83 7.09 -6.79
N ARG A 73 1.75 8.03 -6.99
CA ARG A 73 1.92 9.18 -6.11
C ARG A 73 0.67 10.04 -6.18
N ALA A 74 -0.01 10.20 -5.05
CA ALA A 74 -1.24 11.00 -4.95
C ALA A 74 -0.94 12.44 -4.53
N ARG A 75 -0.19 12.63 -3.44
CA ARG A 75 0.20 13.95 -2.93
C ARG A 75 1.43 13.89 -2.03
N GLU A 76 2.10 15.02 -1.87
CA GLU A 76 3.25 15.20 -0.97
C GLU A 76 2.87 16.08 0.22
N GLY A 77 3.66 16.04 1.29
CA GLY A 77 3.47 16.88 2.47
C GLY A 77 2.28 16.45 3.35
N GLU A 78 1.95 15.16 3.37
CA GLU A 78 0.87 14.61 4.18
C GLU A 78 1.09 14.91 5.69
N PRO A 79 0.13 15.56 6.37
CA PRO A 79 0.27 15.87 7.80
C PRO A 79 0.05 14.67 8.73
N TYR A 80 -0.53 13.57 8.24
CA TYR A 80 -0.91 12.39 9.04
C TYR A 80 -0.24 11.11 8.54
N ASP A 81 0.01 10.16 9.44
CA ASP A 81 0.62 8.87 9.09
C ASP A 81 -0.35 7.92 8.36
N LEU A 82 -1.64 8.24 8.34
CA LEU A 82 -2.68 7.47 7.64
C LEU A 82 -3.17 8.26 6.44
N ALA A 83 -3.27 7.57 5.32
CA ALA A 83 -3.72 8.17 4.07
C ALA A 83 -5.26 8.31 4.11
N PRO A 84 -5.84 9.47 3.75
CA PRO A 84 -7.28 9.60 3.54
C PRO A 84 -7.71 9.04 2.17
N ILE A 85 -6.96 8.08 1.65
CA ILE A 85 -7.15 7.35 0.40
C ILE A 85 -6.82 5.88 0.65
N SER A 86 -7.29 4.99 -0.21
CA SER A 86 -6.77 3.62 -0.22
C SER A 86 -5.32 3.63 -0.71
N GLY A 87 -4.39 3.32 0.19
CA GLY A 87 -2.99 3.68 0.01
C GLY A 87 -2.20 3.68 1.30
N PHE A 88 -1.02 4.27 1.27
CA PHE A 88 -0.19 4.48 2.46
C PHE A 88 0.54 5.82 2.38
N VAL A 89 1.13 6.23 3.49
CA VAL A 89 2.00 7.40 3.60
C VAL A 89 3.41 6.91 3.90
N ASP A 90 4.39 7.33 3.11
CA ASP A 90 5.79 6.98 3.35
C ASP A 90 6.45 7.89 4.40
N GLN A 91 7.69 7.58 4.80
CA GLN A 91 8.44 8.38 5.77
C GLN A 91 8.72 9.83 5.29
N ASN A 92 8.66 10.07 3.98
CA ASN A 92 8.83 11.38 3.37
C ASN A 92 7.51 12.17 3.32
N ARG A 93 6.45 11.66 3.96
CA ARG A 93 5.10 12.24 3.93
C ARG A 93 4.50 12.30 2.54
N THR A 94 4.85 11.34 1.69
CA THR A 94 4.22 11.16 0.38
C THR A 94 3.08 10.17 0.52
N ALA A 95 1.87 10.57 0.14
CA ALA A 95 0.73 9.68 0.03
C ALA A 95 0.76 8.95 -1.32
N TRP A 96 0.70 7.63 -1.25
CA TRP A 96 0.70 6.70 -2.37
C TRP A 96 -0.65 6.01 -2.45
N GLY A 97 -1.40 6.21 -3.53
CA GLY A 97 -2.70 5.58 -3.77
C GLY A 97 -2.55 4.22 -4.44
N ILE A 98 -3.35 3.24 -4.03
CA ILE A 98 -3.39 1.91 -4.66
C ILE A 98 -3.91 2.05 -6.10
N GLU A 99 -3.11 1.61 -7.06
CA GLU A 99 -3.47 1.49 -8.48
C GLU A 99 -4.00 0.08 -8.78
N PHE A 100 -3.35 -0.95 -8.23
CA PHE A 100 -3.78 -2.34 -8.39
C PHE A 100 -3.34 -3.21 -7.21
N ILE A 101 -4.06 -4.32 -7.03
CA ILE A 101 -3.71 -5.41 -6.12
C ILE A 101 -3.88 -6.73 -6.87
N ARG A 102 -2.88 -7.61 -6.82
CA ARG A 102 -2.95 -8.96 -7.40
C ARG A 102 -2.03 -9.93 -6.68
N GLU A 103 -2.17 -11.22 -6.99
CA GLU A 103 -1.22 -12.24 -6.53
C GLU A 103 0.18 -11.94 -7.08
N ALA A 104 1.21 -12.15 -6.26
CA ALA A 104 2.58 -12.03 -6.74
C ALA A 104 2.89 -13.20 -7.68
N GLN A 105 3.33 -12.90 -8.91
CA GLN A 105 3.88 -13.91 -9.81
C GLN A 105 5.38 -14.05 -9.53
N ASP A 106 5.90 -15.26 -9.41
CA ASP A 106 7.31 -15.52 -9.12
C ASP A 106 8.29 -14.89 -10.13
#